data_AF-A0A7H8KTK0-F1
#
_entry.id   AF-A0A7H8KTK0-F1
#
_cell.length_a   1.000
_cell.length_b   1.000
_cell.length_c   1.000
_cell.angle_alpha   90.00
_cell.angle_beta   90.00
_cell.angle_gamma   90.00
#
_symmetry.space_group_name_H-M   'P 1'
#
loop_
_entity.id
_entity.type
_entity.pdbx_description
1 polymer ?
#
loop_
_entity_poly.entity_id
_entity_poly.type
_entity_poly.pdbx_seq_one_letter_code
_entity_poly.pdbx_strand_id
1 'polypeptide(L)'
;MTHVMAKGANIPLTAAAVRAVLRWTDIPGIPDVDASALLLTAHGKVRDDSDFVFYNQPRHPSGLVRHLPKQVGDGTVRDGLEIDLSQLPAEVDRVVLAGSAEGGAFPAVPDLRVLLFDASAPEGASALAEFAVDEGEQVTALVAAELYRRAGGWKFRAVGQGYANGLLALATDFGIAVEDEDAAPGGSAVDLTDRGGDPRVPVQAPQPQQPQQQPQQPQQQPQPQSFPVDEVDEDDWTIAPATPSAPQAAPAAEPARPPAAPVTAPPPPPALPPTIHQDRQPGGYGYPQQQPGYGYPPAQPQQPPHQPGGYGYPQPAAAPGYGYPPVQPQAPQQGHGYGYPQQPVPQPPQQQPQPQPAQQQPQQQSGPPFALPPQGPQFQPR
;
A
#
# COMPACT_ATOMS: atom_id res chain seq x y z
N MET A 1 3.74 -16.20 15.29
CA MET A 1 2.31 -16.55 15.40
C MET A 1 1.53 -15.38 14.83
N THR A 2 0.57 -15.64 13.93
CA THR A 2 -0.24 -14.60 13.29
C THR A 2 -1.34 -14.11 14.23
N HIS A 3 -1.53 -12.80 14.35
CA HIS A 3 -2.71 -12.23 14.99
C HIS A 3 -3.84 -12.13 13.96
N VAL A 4 -4.89 -12.93 14.09
CA VAL A 4 -6.14 -12.72 13.35
C VAL A 4 -6.90 -11.57 14.00
N MET A 5 -7.25 -10.55 13.21
CA MET A 5 -7.78 -9.27 13.70
C MET A 5 -9.21 -9.04 13.23
N ALA A 6 -10.02 -8.45 14.12
CA ALA A 6 -11.33 -7.90 13.79
C ALA A 6 -11.23 -6.41 13.39
N LYS A 7 -12.25 -5.88 12.71
CA LYS A 7 -12.36 -4.45 12.37
C LYS A 7 -12.18 -3.59 13.63
N GLY A 8 -11.30 -2.58 13.57
CA GLY A 8 -10.94 -1.70 14.68
C GLY A 8 -9.89 -2.22 15.66
N ALA A 9 -9.57 -3.53 15.65
CA ALA A 9 -8.53 -4.11 16.50
C ALA A 9 -7.15 -3.55 16.17
N ASN A 10 -6.23 -3.56 17.14
CA ASN A 10 -4.87 -3.05 16.96
C ASN A 10 -3.83 -3.84 17.76
N ILE A 11 -2.61 -3.94 17.22
CA ILE A 11 -1.46 -4.58 17.88
C ILE A 11 -0.25 -3.62 17.93
N PRO A 12 0.66 -3.73 18.91
CA PRO A 12 1.96 -3.07 18.84
C PRO A 12 2.85 -3.72 17.77
N LEU A 13 3.74 -2.94 17.17
CA LEU A 13 4.75 -3.43 16.23
C LEU A 13 6.15 -3.29 16.84
N THR A 14 6.93 -4.36 16.73
CA THR A 14 8.35 -4.40 17.11
C THR A 14 9.29 -4.46 15.90
N ALA A 15 8.75 -4.68 14.70
CA ALA A 15 9.49 -4.69 13.45
C ALA A 15 9.97 -3.28 13.07
N ALA A 16 11.23 -3.15 12.66
CA ALA A 16 11.79 -1.87 12.20
C ALA A 16 11.19 -1.45 10.84
N ALA A 17 10.87 -2.42 9.99
CA ALA A 17 10.20 -2.23 8.71
C ALA A 17 9.14 -3.32 8.50
N VAL A 18 8.06 -2.99 7.79
CA VAL A 18 6.94 -3.90 7.53
C VAL A 18 6.62 -3.99 6.05
N ARG A 19 6.12 -5.15 5.63
CA ARG A 19 5.51 -5.37 4.33
C ARG A 19 4.01 -5.62 4.52
N ALA A 20 3.19 -4.66 4.14
CA ALA A 20 1.74 -4.78 4.12
C ALA A 20 1.29 -5.27 2.74
N VAL A 21 0.35 -6.20 2.69
CA VAL A 21 -0.11 -6.83 1.44
C VAL A 21 -1.63 -6.89 1.44
N LEU A 22 -2.26 -6.36 0.38
CA LEU A 22 -3.63 -6.72 0.02
C LEU A 22 -3.58 -8.05 -0.74
N ARG A 23 -4.36 -9.03 -0.31
CA ARG A 23 -4.47 -10.35 -0.94
C ARG A 23 -5.94 -10.62 -1.26
N TRP A 24 -6.25 -11.13 -2.44
CA TRP A 24 -7.58 -11.61 -2.81
C TRP A 24 -7.51 -12.83 -3.74
N THR A 25 -8.62 -13.53 -3.94
CA THR A 25 -8.68 -14.69 -4.84
C THR A 25 -8.79 -14.22 -6.29
N ASP A 26 -7.99 -14.80 -7.18
CA ASP A 26 -7.99 -14.52 -8.62
C ASP A 26 -9.07 -15.38 -9.31
N ILE A 27 -10.20 -14.77 -9.66
CA ILE A 27 -11.25 -15.40 -10.47
C ILE A 27 -11.71 -14.46 -11.60
N PRO A 28 -12.13 -14.97 -12.77
CA PRO A 28 -12.49 -14.10 -13.91
C PRO A 28 -13.63 -13.13 -13.60
N GLY A 29 -13.44 -11.86 -14.00
CA GLY A 29 -14.48 -10.83 -13.94
C GLY A 29 -14.63 -10.09 -12.61
N ILE A 30 -13.69 -10.27 -11.67
CA ILE A 30 -13.60 -9.43 -10.47
C ILE A 30 -12.96 -8.07 -10.78
N PRO A 31 -13.17 -7.05 -9.92
CA PRO A 31 -12.41 -5.81 -9.99
C PRO A 31 -10.91 -6.05 -9.82
N ASP A 32 -10.07 -5.31 -10.54
CA ASP A 32 -8.64 -5.24 -10.19
C ASP A 32 -8.48 -4.31 -8.98
N VAL A 33 -7.64 -4.69 -8.03
CA VAL A 33 -7.40 -3.95 -6.80
C VAL A 33 -5.95 -3.47 -6.75
N ASP A 34 -5.77 -2.20 -6.39
CA ASP A 34 -4.45 -1.61 -6.16
C ASP A 34 -4.31 -1.17 -4.70
N ALA A 35 -3.17 -1.50 -4.10
CA ALA A 35 -2.75 -1.03 -2.80
C ALA A 35 -2.03 0.33 -2.92
N SER A 36 -2.31 1.24 -1.99
CA SER A 36 -1.60 2.51 -1.89
C SER A 36 -1.35 2.92 -0.44
N ALA A 37 -0.35 3.77 -0.22
CA ALA A 37 0.00 4.32 1.08
C ALA A 37 -0.08 5.85 1.07
N LEU A 38 -0.68 6.43 2.11
CA LEU A 38 -0.64 7.87 2.38
C LEU A 38 0.11 8.12 3.69
N LEU A 39 1.19 8.91 3.63
CA LEU A 39 1.97 9.32 4.80
C LEU A 39 1.35 10.59 5.38
N LEU A 40 0.84 10.52 6.62
CA LEU A 40 0.07 11.59 7.23
C LEU A 40 0.76 12.17 8.46
N THR A 41 0.65 13.49 8.56
CA THR A 41 1.09 14.27 9.72
C THR A 41 0.13 14.12 10.92
N ALA A 42 0.51 14.71 12.06
CA ALA A 42 -0.36 14.88 13.23
C ALA A 42 -1.74 15.50 12.91
N HIS A 43 -1.85 16.28 11.83
CA HIS A 43 -3.09 16.91 11.37
C HIS A 43 -4.00 15.95 10.59
N GLY A 44 -3.59 14.70 10.35
CA GLY A 44 -4.34 13.74 9.54
C GLY A 44 -4.32 14.03 8.03
N LYS A 45 -3.37 14.86 7.59
CA LYS A 45 -3.17 15.25 6.19
C LYS A 45 -1.75 14.93 5.74
N VAL A 46 -1.57 14.68 4.44
CA VAL A 46 -0.25 14.64 3.79
C VAL A 46 0.46 16.01 3.87
N ARG A 47 1.77 16.05 3.61
CA ARG A 47 2.52 17.31 3.50
C ARG A 47 2.43 17.91 2.10
N ASP A 48 2.52 17.04 1.10
CA ASP A 48 2.39 17.30 -0.34
C ASP A 48 2.08 15.99 -1.08
N ASP A 49 1.83 16.03 -2.38
CA ASP A 49 1.39 14.87 -3.15
C ASP A 49 2.45 13.74 -3.26
N SER A 50 3.71 13.99 -2.90
CA SER A 50 4.74 12.94 -2.84
C SER A 50 4.58 11.98 -1.66
N ASP A 51 3.81 12.35 -0.63
CA ASP A 51 3.38 11.48 0.48
C ASP A 51 2.34 10.42 0.06
N PHE A 52 1.90 10.41 -1.21
CA PHE A 52 1.06 9.35 -1.78
C PHE A 52 1.88 8.37 -2.63
N VAL A 53 1.89 7.09 -2.23
CA VAL A 53 2.63 6.01 -2.89
C VAL A 53 1.66 4.99 -3.44
N PHE A 54 1.72 4.74 -4.74
CA PHE A 54 0.83 3.86 -5.50
C PHE A 54 1.54 3.36 -6.76
N TYR A 55 0.94 2.51 -7.59
CA TYR A 55 1.64 1.83 -8.70
C TYR A 55 2.36 2.79 -9.68
N ASN A 56 1.79 3.99 -9.96
CA ASN A 56 2.40 4.97 -10.88
C ASN A 56 3.45 5.86 -10.20
N GLN A 57 3.40 6.00 -8.88
CA GLN A 57 4.41 6.64 -8.04
C GLN A 57 4.92 5.62 -6.99
N PRO A 58 5.66 4.56 -7.41
CA PRO A 58 5.88 3.39 -6.58
C PRO A 58 6.94 3.59 -5.48
N ARG A 59 7.47 4.80 -5.30
CA ARG A 59 8.49 5.13 -4.30
C ARG A 59 8.28 6.55 -3.79
N HIS A 60 8.14 6.69 -2.48
CA HIS A 60 8.23 7.99 -1.80
C HIS A 60 9.66 8.57 -1.96
N PRO A 61 9.86 9.91 -2.07
CA PRO A 61 11.18 10.50 -2.30
C PRO A 61 12.26 10.17 -1.25
N SER A 62 11.87 9.86 0.00
CA SER A 62 12.81 9.40 1.04
C SER A 62 13.29 7.96 0.86
N GLY A 63 12.68 7.18 -0.04
CA GLY A 63 12.94 5.75 -0.22
C GLY A 63 12.37 4.83 0.88
N LEU A 64 11.79 5.39 1.95
CA LEU A 64 11.31 4.64 3.12
C LEU A 64 9.95 3.97 2.94
N VAL A 65 9.18 4.38 1.92
CA VAL A 65 7.90 3.76 1.55
C VAL A 65 7.92 3.47 0.06
N ARG A 66 7.58 2.23 -0.30
CA ARG A 66 7.53 1.77 -1.69
C ARG A 66 6.37 0.82 -1.96
N HIS A 67 5.73 1.00 -3.10
CA HIS A 67 4.85 0.00 -3.72
C HIS A 67 5.71 -1.12 -4.31
N LEU A 68 5.19 -2.34 -4.24
CA LEU A 68 5.83 -3.57 -4.72
C LEU A 68 5.10 -4.06 -5.96
N PRO A 69 5.78 -4.67 -6.95
CA PRO A 69 5.09 -5.20 -8.13
C PRO A 69 3.97 -6.17 -7.74
N LYS A 70 2.75 -5.91 -8.24
CA LYS A 70 1.58 -6.79 -8.09
C LYS A 70 1.93 -8.22 -8.53
N GLN A 71 1.64 -9.20 -7.70
CA GLN A 71 1.98 -10.61 -7.91
C GLN A 71 0.70 -11.43 -8.12
N VAL A 72 0.59 -12.10 -9.26
CA VAL A 72 -0.51 -13.02 -9.60
C VAL A 72 0.04 -14.45 -9.62
N GLY A 73 -0.57 -15.36 -8.86
CA GLY A 73 -0.14 -16.76 -8.79
C GLY A 73 -0.94 -17.59 -7.78
N ASP A 74 -1.02 -18.89 -8.02
CA ASP A 74 -1.73 -19.85 -7.15
C ASP A 74 -3.21 -19.48 -6.88
N GLY A 75 -3.91 -18.97 -7.91
CA GLY A 75 -5.30 -18.52 -7.80
C GLY A 75 -5.49 -17.33 -6.84
N THR A 76 -4.43 -16.56 -6.60
CA THR A 76 -4.39 -15.45 -5.67
C THR A 76 -3.68 -14.25 -6.32
N VAL A 77 -4.21 -13.05 -6.14
CA VAL A 77 -3.47 -11.81 -6.40
C VAL A 77 -2.98 -11.22 -5.08
N ARG A 78 -1.79 -10.63 -5.10
CA ARG A 78 -1.18 -9.90 -3.99
C ARG A 78 -0.67 -8.57 -4.49
N ASP A 79 -1.05 -7.48 -3.83
CA ASP A 79 -0.44 -6.16 -4.07
C ASP A 79 0.13 -5.60 -2.76
N GLY A 80 1.32 -4.98 -2.84
CA GLY A 80 2.21 -4.88 -1.69
C GLY A 80 2.81 -3.49 -1.47
N LEU A 81 3.01 -3.14 -0.21
CA LEU A 81 3.67 -1.93 0.25
C LEU A 81 4.74 -2.29 1.28
N GLU A 82 5.95 -1.75 1.15
CA GLU A 82 7.01 -1.89 2.14
C GLU A 82 7.36 -0.53 2.75
N ILE A 83 7.45 -0.48 4.08
CA ILE A 83 7.50 0.74 4.90
C ILE A 83 8.56 0.57 6.01
N ASP A 84 9.60 1.40 6.02
CA ASP A 84 10.58 1.49 7.13
C ASP A 84 10.06 2.42 8.23
N LEU A 85 9.43 1.81 9.23
CA LEU A 85 8.87 2.50 10.39
C LEU A 85 9.93 3.14 11.29
N SER A 86 11.16 2.61 11.29
CA SER A 86 12.25 3.07 12.14
C SER A 86 12.87 4.38 11.67
N GLN A 87 12.88 4.62 10.36
CA GLN A 87 13.47 5.80 9.72
C GLN A 87 12.45 6.88 9.34
N LEU A 88 11.14 6.59 9.37
CA LEU A 88 10.11 7.58 9.02
C LEU A 88 10.27 8.89 9.84
N PRO A 89 10.22 10.08 9.21
CA PRO A 89 10.40 11.37 9.90
C PRO A 89 9.49 11.53 11.12
N ALA A 90 9.92 12.32 12.10
CA ALA A 90 9.13 12.63 13.29
C ALA A 90 7.75 13.23 12.94
N GLU A 91 7.66 13.90 11.80
CA GLU A 91 6.47 14.55 11.25
C GLU A 91 5.37 13.56 10.81
N VAL A 92 5.73 12.32 10.44
CA VAL A 92 4.79 11.29 9.95
C VAL A 92 4.30 10.46 11.13
N ASP A 93 3.09 10.74 11.60
CA ASP A 93 2.46 10.04 12.73
C ASP A 93 1.62 8.84 12.31
N ARG A 94 1.23 8.76 11.03
CA ARG A 94 0.41 7.68 10.49
C ARG A 94 0.78 7.37 9.05
N VAL A 95 0.72 6.09 8.69
CA VAL A 95 0.67 5.64 7.29
C VAL A 95 -0.65 4.91 7.09
N VAL A 96 -1.51 5.47 6.25
CA VAL A 96 -2.79 4.85 5.87
C VAL A 96 -2.53 3.88 4.71
N LEU A 97 -3.07 2.67 4.82
CA LEU A 97 -3.05 1.66 3.76
C LEU A 97 -4.42 1.66 3.08
N ALA A 98 -4.49 2.25 1.89
CA ALA A 98 -5.71 2.35 1.10
C ALA A 98 -5.74 1.27 0.01
N GLY A 99 -6.96 0.91 -0.40
CA GLY A 99 -7.22 0.08 -1.57
C GLY A 99 -8.17 0.80 -2.52
N SER A 100 -7.90 0.74 -3.82
CA SER A 100 -8.83 1.15 -4.89
C SER A 100 -9.18 -0.04 -5.77
N ALA A 101 -10.41 -0.07 -6.29
CA ALA A 101 -10.92 -1.12 -7.18
C ALA A 101 -11.33 -0.51 -8.53
N GLU A 102 -10.81 -1.07 -9.62
CA GLU A 102 -11.18 -0.72 -11.01
C GLU A 102 -12.00 -1.86 -11.64
N GLY A 103 -12.98 -1.52 -12.47
CA GLY A 103 -13.88 -2.51 -13.10
C GLY A 103 -15.04 -2.99 -12.22
N GLY A 104 -15.12 -2.57 -10.96
CA GLY A 104 -16.26 -2.81 -10.07
C GLY A 104 -16.00 -2.40 -8.62
N ALA A 105 -16.89 -2.80 -7.71
CA ALA A 105 -16.86 -2.43 -6.29
C ALA A 105 -16.35 -3.56 -5.38
N PHE A 106 -15.85 -3.21 -4.19
CA PHE A 106 -15.25 -4.14 -3.23
C PHE A 106 -16.09 -5.37 -2.82
N PRO A 107 -17.44 -5.32 -2.72
CA PRO A 107 -18.25 -6.52 -2.46
C PRO A 107 -18.10 -7.64 -3.51
N ALA A 108 -17.57 -7.33 -4.69
CA ALA A 108 -17.27 -8.31 -5.75
C ALA A 108 -15.84 -8.89 -5.66
N VAL A 109 -15.02 -8.49 -4.68
CA VAL A 109 -13.63 -8.96 -4.51
C VAL A 109 -13.56 -10.09 -3.47
N PRO A 110 -13.39 -11.36 -3.89
CA PRO A 110 -13.44 -12.51 -2.99
C PRO A 110 -12.18 -12.67 -2.13
N ASP A 111 -12.37 -12.99 -0.85
CA ASP A 111 -11.30 -13.27 0.13
C ASP A 111 -10.28 -12.11 0.28
N LEU A 112 -10.74 -10.86 0.21
CA LEU A 112 -9.89 -9.69 0.42
C LEU A 112 -9.34 -9.65 1.86
N ARG A 113 -8.01 -9.65 2.00
CA ARG A 113 -7.30 -9.64 3.27
C ARG A 113 -6.15 -8.64 3.27
N VAL A 114 -5.94 -7.98 4.41
CA VAL A 114 -4.68 -7.31 4.73
C VAL A 114 -3.80 -8.30 5.48
N LEU A 115 -2.60 -8.56 4.95
CA LEU A 115 -1.55 -9.34 5.60
C LEU A 115 -0.38 -8.41 5.93
N LEU A 116 0.06 -8.39 7.19
CA LEU A 116 1.22 -7.60 7.62
C LEU A 116 2.37 -8.53 7.98
N PHE A 117 3.52 -8.34 7.34
CA PHE A 117 4.77 -9.07 7.62
C PHE A 117 5.83 -8.12 8.18
N ASP A 118 6.79 -8.66 8.93
CA ASP A 118 8.08 -7.98 9.12
C ASP A 118 8.83 -8.00 7.78
N ALA A 119 9.34 -6.86 7.32
CA ALA A 119 10.02 -6.77 6.02
C ALA A 119 11.38 -7.51 6.02
N SER A 120 12.00 -7.68 7.19
CA SER A 120 13.25 -8.42 7.37
C SER A 120 13.05 -9.94 7.48
N ALA A 121 11.81 -10.41 7.64
CA ALA A 121 11.53 -11.83 7.73
C ALA A 121 11.72 -12.54 6.37
N PRO A 122 12.21 -13.79 6.37
CA PRO A 122 12.37 -14.56 5.15
C PRO A 122 11.03 -14.81 4.45
N GLU A 123 11.10 -15.11 3.16
CA GLU A 123 9.93 -15.53 2.38
C GLU A 123 9.28 -16.78 3.01
N GLY A 124 7.94 -16.82 3.01
CA GLY A 124 7.17 -17.88 3.69
C GLY A 124 7.03 -17.72 5.21
N ALA A 125 7.61 -16.69 5.84
CA ALA A 125 7.36 -16.38 7.25
C ALA A 125 5.87 -16.10 7.52
N SER A 126 5.39 -16.48 8.71
CA SER A 126 4.02 -16.14 9.15
C SER A 126 3.84 -14.63 9.25
N ALA A 127 2.68 -14.14 8.84
CA ALA A 127 2.30 -12.74 9.05
C ALA A 127 2.30 -12.40 10.56
N LEU A 128 2.62 -11.14 10.87
CA LEU A 128 2.45 -10.54 12.19
C LEU A 128 0.96 -10.38 12.50
N ALA A 129 0.19 -9.93 11.50
CA ALA A 129 -1.25 -9.72 11.56
C ALA A 129 -1.94 -10.10 10.25
N GLU A 130 -3.19 -10.55 10.37
CA GLU A 130 -4.10 -10.83 9.27
C GLU A 130 -5.48 -10.25 9.60
N PHE A 131 -6.06 -9.51 8.65
CA PHE A 131 -7.40 -8.92 8.76
C PHE A 131 -8.18 -9.22 7.48
N ALA A 132 -9.33 -9.87 7.60
CA ALA A 132 -10.27 -10.01 6.49
C ALA A 132 -11.07 -8.72 6.32
N VAL A 133 -11.04 -8.15 5.12
CA VAL A 133 -11.79 -6.94 4.78
C VAL A 133 -13.16 -7.37 4.30
N ASP A 134 -14.16 -7.23 5.17
CA ASP A 134 -15.56 -7.40 4.83
C ASP A 134 -16.19 -6.02 4.66
N GLU A 135 -16.29 -5.59 3.39
CA GLU A 135 -16.94 -4.33 3.01
C GLU A 135 -18.21 -4.67 2.21
N GLY A 136 -19.36 -4.30 2.77
CA GLY A 136 -20.67 -4.61 2.22
C GLY A 136 -21.28 -3.46 1.40
N GLU A 137 -20.69 -2.26 1.47
CA GLU A 137 -21.13 -1.12 0.68
C GLU A 137 -20.54 -1.15 -0.74
N GLN A 138 -21.29 -0.65 -1.73
CA GLN A 138 -20.88 -0.60 -3.14
C GLN A 138 -19.84 0.51 -3.40
N VAL A 139 -18.66 0.38 -2.80
CA VAL A 139 -17.57 1.36 -2.84
C VAL A 139 -16.41 0.88 -3.71
N THR A 140 -15.70 1.83 -4.33
CA THR A 140 -14.51 1.58 -5.18
C THR A 140 -13.20 2.03 -4.53
N ALA A 141 -13.24 2.62 -3.33
CA ALA A 141 -12.08 2.89 -2.50
C ALA A 141 -12.36 2.55 -1.04
N LEU A 142 -11.33 2.16 -0.30
CA LEU A 142 -11.40 1.94 1.14
C LEU A 142 -10.06 2.22 1.83
N VAL A 143 -10.12 2.51 3.13
CA VAL A 143 -8.96 2.42 4.02
C VAL A 143 -8.96 1.02 4.65
N ALA A 144 -8.03 0.19 4.22
CA ALA A 144 -7.94 -1.20 4.65
C ALA A 144 -7.38 -1.30 6.08
N ALA A 145 -6.31 -0.56 6.36
CA ALA A 145 -5.62 -0.54 7.65
C ALA A 145 -4.83 0.76 7.86
N GLU A 146 -4.34 0.97 9.08
CA GLU A 146 -3.42 2.07 9.39
C GLU A 146 -2.26 1.61 10.27
N LEU A 147 -1.08 2.17 10.01
CA LEU A 147 0.10 2.12 10.87
C LEU A 147 0.18 3.47 11.57
N TYR A 148 0.27 3.52 12.90
CA TYR A 148 0.26 4.80 13.63
C TYR A 148 1.17 4.80 14.86
N ARG A 149 1.70 5.97 15.20
CA ARG A 149 2.50 6.19 16.40
C ARG A 149 1.62 6.33 17.63
N ARG A 150 2.01 5.69 18.75
CA ARG A 150 1.43 5.90 20.07
C ARG A 150 2.43 5.55 21.16
N ALA A 151 2.61 6.44 22.13
CA ALA A 151 3.51 6.24 23.28
C ALA A 151 4.96 5.85 22.88
N GLY A 152 5.48 6.46 21.80
CA GLY A 152 6.85 6.25 21.32
C GLY A 152 7.07 4.98 20.46
N GLY A 153 6.03 4.16 20.23
CA GLY A 153 6.09 2.99 19.36
C GLY A 153 5.07 3.03 18.22
N TRP A 154 5.27 2.18 17.21
CA TRP A 154 4.31 1.98 16.14
C TRP A 154 3.29 0.90 16.49
N LYS A 155 2.08 1.05 15.94
CA LYS A 155 0.96 0.13 16.09
C LYS A 155 0.29 -0.07 14.73
N PHE A 156 -0.18 -1.28 14.47
CA PHE A 156 -1.06 -1.58 13.33
C PHE A 156 -2.51 -1.61 13.83
N ARG A 157 -3.45 -1.07 13.05
CA ARG A 157 -4.90 -1.22 13.24
C ARG A 157 -5.56 -1.71 11.95
N ALA A 158 -6.45 -2.69 12.09
CA ALA A 158 -7.40 -3.08 11.05
C ALA A 158 -8.52 -2.02 10.96
N VAL A 159 -8.77 -1.46 9.77
CA VAL A 159 -9.74 -0.36 9.59
C VAL A 159 -10.94 -0.79 8.74
N GLY A 160 -10.71 -1.29 7.52
CA GLY A 160 -11.75 -1.77 6.60
C GLY A 160 -12.92 -0.81 6.42
N GLN A 161 -12.65 0.45 6.06
CA GLN A 161 -13.67 1.49 5.90
C GLN A 161 -13.78 1.94 4.44
N GLY A 162 -14.91 1.66 3.81
CA GLY A 162 -15.29 2.14 2.48
C GLY A 162 -15.44 3.66 2.35
N TYR A 163 -15.21 4.14 1.14
CA TYR A 163 -15.39 5.53 0.70
C TYR A 163 -16.38 5.57 -0.49
N ALA A 164 -17.59 6.08 -0.22
CA ALA A 164 -18.69 6.11 -1.20
C ALA A 164 -18.35 6.85 -2.50
N ASN A 165 -17.53 7.91 -2.41
CA ASN A 165 -17.14 8.74 -3.55
C ASN A 165 -15.79 8.32 -4.17
N GLY A 166 -15.35 7.08 -3.92
CA GLY A 166 -14.16 6.49 -4.53
C GLY A 166 -12.82 7.13 -4.11
N LEU A 167 -11.78 6.85 -4.89
CA LEU A 167 -10.39 7.19 -4.54
C LEU A 167 -10.15 8.71 -4.51
N LEU A 168 -10.81 9.46 -5.38
CA LEU A 168 -10.70 10.93 -5.43
C LEU A 168 -11.11 11.59 -4.11
N ALA A 169 -12.23 11.15 -3.52
CA ALA A 169 -12.67 11.66 -2.24
C ALA A 169 -11.73 11.22 -1.10
N LEU A 170 -11.25 9.96 -1.12
CA LEU A 170 -10.26 9.47 -0.15
C LEU A 170 -8.97 10.32 -0.19
N ALA A 171 -8.45 10.59 -1.38
CA ALA A 171 -7.24 11.41 -1.57
C ALA A 171 -7.46 12.86 -1.08
N THR A 172 -8.60 13.47 -1.43
CA THR A 172 -8.98 14.83 -0.99
C THR A 172 -9.16 14.90 0.54
N ASP A 173 -9.78 13.90 1.15
CA ASP A 173 -9.95 13.78 2.60
C ASP A 173 -8.61 13.66 3.34
N PHE A 174 -7.55 13.16 2.69
CA PHE A 174 -6.18 13.17 3.19
C PHE A 174 -5.32 14.36 2.72
N GLY A 175 -5.86 15.25 1.88
CA GLY A 175 -5.23 16.52 1.51
C GLY A 175 -4.35 16.49 0.27
N ILE A 176 -4.45 15.44 -0.56
CA ILE A 176 -3.87 15.43 -1.90
C ILE A 176 -4.57 16.49 -2.74
N ALA A 177 -3.80 17.31 -3.44
CA ALA A 177 -4.32 18.22 -4.43
C ALA A 177 -4.58 17.43 -5.72
N VAL A 178 -5.83 17.44 -6.17
CA VAL A 178 -6.17 16.97 -7.52
C VAL A 178 -6.48 18.20 -8.35
N GLU A 179 -5.61 18.49 -9.32
CA GLU A 179 -5.86 19.53 -10.31
C GLU A 179 -6.93 19.00 -11.27
N ASP A 180 -8.14 19.56 -11.21
CA ASP A 180 -9.20 19.27 -12.18
C ASP A 180 -8.77 19.77 -13.57
N GLU A 181 -8.43 18.85 -14.48
CA GLU A 181 -7.92 19.16 -15.83
C GLU A 181 -8.96 19.85 -16.74
N ASP A 182 -10.20 20.05 -16.26
CA ASP A 182 -11.28 20.81 -16.92
C ASP A 182 -11.25 22.34 -16.64
N ALA A 183 -10.35 22.83 -15.78
CA ALA A 183 -10.19 24.26 -15.50
C ALA A 183 -9.24 24.97 -16.49
N ALA A 184 -9.52 24.89 -17.80
CA ALA A 184 -8.70 25.50 -18.84
C ALA A 184 -8.51 27.03 -18.63
N PRO A 185 -7.28 27.53 -18.39
CA PRO A 185 -7.04 28.96 -18.21
C PRO A 185 -7.09 29.65 -19.57
N GLY A 186 -8.19 30.37 -19.84
CA GLY A 186 -8.40 31.19 -21.04
C GLY A 186 -7.51 32.44 -21.11
N GLY A 187 -6.18 32.25 -21.02
CA GLY A 187 -5.17 33.28 -21.16
C GLY A 187 -4.65 33.36 -22.59
N SER A 188 -5.21 34.24 -23.40
CA SER A 188 -4.63 34.62 -24.70
C SER A 188 -4.61 36.13 -24.85
N ALA A 189 -3.59 36.73 -24.25
CA ALA A 189 -3.15 38.07 -24.63
C ALA A 189 -2.41 37.95 -25.97
N VAL A 190 -3.04 38.40 -27.05
CA VAL A 190 -2.35 38.70 -28.31
C VAL A 190 -2.52 40.17 -28.63
N ASP A 191 -1.39 40.88 -28.54
CA ASP A 191 -1.21 42.24 -29.02
C ASP A 191 -1.39 42.28 -30.55
N LEU A 192 -2.21 43.22 -31.03
CA LEU A 192 -2.37 43.49 -32.46
C LEU A 192 -2.71 44.96 -32.66
N THR A 193 -1.80 45.67 -33.32
CA THR A 193 -1.82 47.11 -33.55
C THR A 193 -2.57 47.44 -34.85
N ASP A 194 -3.70 48.14 -34.76
CA ASP A 194 -4.15 49.02 -35.86
C ASP A 194 -4.99 50.21 -35.36
N ARG A 195 -5.13 51.22 -36.21
CA ARG A 195 -5.53 52.60 -35.88
C ARG A 195 -7.01 52.88 -36.11
N GLY A 196 -7.55 53.71 -35.21
CA GLY A 196 -8.40 54.84 -35.60
C GLY A 196 -9.91 54.67 -35.42
N GLY A 197 -10.48 55.37 -34.43
CA GLY A 197 -11.93 55.51 -34.29
C GLY A 197 -12.42 55.80 -32.87
N ASP A 198 -12.19 57.00 -32.36
CA ASP A 198 -12.95 57.57 -31.24
C ASP A 198 -14.11 58.40 -31.86
N PRO A 199 -15.35 58.39 -31.32
CA PRO A 199 -15.61 59.15 -30.09
C PRO A 199 -16.56 58.50 -29.07
N ARG A 200 -16.12 58.47 -27.81
CA ARG A 200 -16.88 58.83 -26.57
C ARG A 200 -18.23 58.14 -26.27
N VAL A 201 -18.24 57.32 -25.20
CA VAL A 201 -19.15 57.48 -24.04
C VAL A 201 -18.46 56.91 -22.78
N PRO A 202 -18.45 57.57 -21.61
CA PRO A 202 -17.86 56.99 -20.40
C PRO A 202 -18.79 55.94 -19.76
N VAL A 203 -18.29 54.72 -19.57
CA VAL A 203 -18.93 53.67 -18.75
C VAL A 203 -18.23 53.59 -17.40
N GLN A 204 -19.03 53.45 -16.34
CA GLN A 204 -18.60 53.57 -14.95
C GLN A 204 -17.74 52.38 -14.50
N ALA A 205 -16.74 52.64 -13.65
CA ALA A 205 -16.05 51.58 -12.93
C ALA A 205 -17.00 50.95 -11.90
N PRO A 206 -17.10 49.61 -11.82
CA PRO A 206 -17.89 48.95 -10.79
C PRO A 206 -17.23 49.18 -9.41
N GLN A 207 -17.95 49.84 -8.51
CA GLN A 207 -17.56 49.92 -7.11
C GLN A 207 -17.70 48.53 -6.45
N PRO A 208 -16.79 48.14 -5.52
CA PRO A 208 -16.95 46.92 -4.76
C PRO A 208 -18.22 47.00 -3.92
N GLN A 209 -19.15 46.06 -4.14
CA GLN A 209 -20.39 45.97 -3.38
C GLN A 209 -20.08 45.54 -1.95
N GLN A 210 -20.36 46.42 -0.98
CA GLN A 210 -20.38 46.05 0.43
C GLN A 210 -21.55 45.07 0.67
N PRO A 211 -21.36 44.00 1.47
CA PRO A 211 -22.46 43.10 1.81
C PRO A 211 -23.61 43.86 2.48
N GLN A 212 -24.80 43.80 1.86
CA GLN A 212 -26.00 44.41 2.42
C GLN A 212 -26.40 43.66 3.70
N GLN A 213 -26.31 44.34 4.84
CA GLN A 213 -26.82 43.84 6.10
C GLN A 213 -28.35 43.83 6.03
N GLN A 214 -28.95 42.65 5.91
CA GLN A 214 -30.39 42.51 6.12
C GLN A 214 -30.73 42.79 7.59
N PRO A 215 -31.82 43.52 7.89
CA PRO A 215 -32.28 43.70 9.26
C PRO A 215 -32.65 42.35 9.88
N GLN A 216 -31.88 41.92 10.87
CA GLN A 216 -32.19 40.69 11.63
C GLN A 216 -33.48 40.91 12.41
N GLN A 217 -34.52 40.15 12.06
CA GLN A 217 -35.69 39.99 12.94
C GLN A 217 -35.23 39.25 14.21
N PRO A 218 -35.63 39.68 15.42
CA PRO A 218 -35.26 38.98 16.64
C PRO A 218 -35.99 37.63 16.72
N GLN A 219 -35.31 36.56 16.27
CA GLN A 219 -35.75 35.20 16.49
C GLN A 219 -35.63 34.87 17.99
N GLN A 220 -36.78 34.59 18.61
CA GLN A 220 -36.87 34.30 20.03
C GLN A 220 -36.22 32.93 20.30
N GLN A 221 -35.31 32.87 21.28
CA GLN A 221 -34.73 31.61 21.73
C GLN A 221 -35.84 30.74 22.36
N PRO A 222 -35.98 29.45 21.99
CA PRO A 222 -36.85 28.55 22.72
C PRO A 222 -36.28 28.30 24.12
N GLN A 223 -37.00 28.76 25.14
CA GLN A 223 -36.70 28.42 26.54
C GLN A 223 -37.01 26.93 26.79
N PRO A 224 -36.20 26.20 27.57
CA PRO A 224 -36.55 24.85 27.98
C PRO A 224 -37.77 24.87 28.91
N GLN A 225 -38.85 24.21 28.50
CA GLN A 225 -40.05 24.07 29.32
C GLN A 225 -39.80 23.06 30.44
N SER A 226 -39.95 23.52 31.69
CA SER A 226 -39.98 22.65 32.87
C SER A 226 -41.36 22.01 33.00
N PHE A 227 -41.43 20.68 32.93
CA PHE A 227 -42.65 19.95 33.28
C PHE A 227 -42.83 19.90 34.81
N PRO A 228 -44.06 20.03 35.34
CA PRO A 228 -44.35 19.73 36.73
C PRO A 228 -44.34 18.22 36.96
N VAL A 229 -43.89 17.80 38.13
CA VAL A 229 -44.07 16.43 38.65
C VAL A 229 -44.92 16.49 39.92
N ASP A 230 -46.08 15.87 39.87
CA ASP A 230 -46.92 15.60 41.04
C ASP A 230 -46.49 14.27 41.69
N GLU A 231 -46.73 14.18 43.01
CA GLU A 231 -46.81 12.98 43.86
C GLU A 231 -47.54 11.78 43.19
N VAL A 232 -47.32 10.48 43.47
CA VAL A 232 -46.59 9.68 44.51
C VAL A 232 -45.87 8.50 43.77
N ASP A 233 -45.11 7.54 44.34
CA ASP A 233 -45.07 6.92 45.68
C ASP A 233 -43.63 6.37 45.99
N GLU A 234 -43.45 5.42 46.93
CA GLU A 234 -42.13 5.01 47.45
C GLU A 234 -41.51 3.72 46.84
N ASP A 235 -40.20 3.56 47.08
CA ASP A 235 -39.28 2.41 46.89
C ASP A 235 -38.34 2.28 45.65
N ASP A 236 -37.11 1.81 45.95
CA ASP A 236 -36.00 1.31 45.12
C ASP A 236 -34.90 2.28 44.57
N TRP A 237 -33.86 2.45 45.42
CA TRP A 237 -32.43 2.81 45.18
C TRP A 237 -32.00 4.04 44.35
N THR A 238 -31.60 5.09 45.08
CA THR A 238 -31.03 6.34 44.56
C THR A 238 -29.50 6.32 44.38
N ILE A 239 -29.01 6.72 43.19
CA ILE A 239 -27.73 7.45 43.05
C ILE A 239 -27.97 8.63 42.09
N ALA A 240 -27.99 9.86 42.63
CA ALA A 240 -28.16 11.08 41.85
C ALA A 240 -26.80 11.72 41.49
N PRO A 241 -26.64 12.29 40.27
CA PRO A 241 -25.58 13.24 39.97
C PRO A 241 -26.01 14.66 40.40
N ALA A 242 -25.05 15.46 40.88
CA ALA A 242 -25.28 16.88 41.19
C ALA A 242 -24.15 17.77 40.65
N THR A 243 -24.55 18.88 40.04
CA THR A 243 -23.75 20.06 39.66
C THR A 243 -24.68 21.29 39.80
N PRO A 244 -24.19 22.55 39.74
CA PRO A 244 -22.84 23.10 39.93
C PRO A 244 -22.81 24.25 40.97
N SER A 245 -21.63 24.84 41.26
CA SER A 245 -21.45 26.27 41.61
C SER A 245 -19.97 26.69 41.67
N ALA A 246 -19.67 27.92 41.25
CA ALA A 246 -18.39 28.64 41.39
C ALA A 246 -18.69 29.95 42.19
N PRO A 247 -17.74 30.64 42.88
CA PRO A 247 -16.49 31.17 42.26
C PRO A 247 -15.21 31.33 43.14
N GLN A 248 -14.06 31.36 42.46
CA GLN A 248 -12.86 32.22 42.63
C GLN A 248 -12.23 32.51 44.04
N ALA A 249 -10.98 32.05 44.23
CA ALA A 249 -9.99 32.63 45.18
C ALA A 249 -8.53 32.36 44.71
N ALA A 250 -7.56 33.11 45.26
CA ALA A 250 -6.17 33.24 44.79
C ALA A 250 -5.22 32.07 45.20
N PRO A 251 -3.97 31.96 44.67
CA PRO A 251 -3.16 30.75 44.80
C PRO A 251 -2.45 30.64 46.17
N ALA A 252 -2.41 29.43 46.72
CA ALA A 252 -1.67 29.08 47.93
C ALA A 252 -0.61 28.00 47.62
N ALA A 253 0.53 28.12 48.30
CA ALA A 253 1.81 27.45 48.04
C ALA A 253 1.77 25.94 47.73
N GLU A 254 2.61 25.55 46.76
CA GLU A 254 2.97 24.17 46.45
C GLU A 254 3.69 23.49 47.62
N PRO A 255 3.23 22.33 48.14
CA PRO A 255 4.01 21.54 49.08
C PRO A 255 5.16 20.83 48.34
N ALA A 256 6.39 21.12 48.74
CA ALA A 256 7.60 20.61 48.09
C ALA A 256 7.62 19.07 47.95
N ARG A 257 7.94 18.59 46.75
CA ARG A 257 8.21 17.16 46.52
C ARG A 257 9.41 16.70 47.37
N PRO A 258 9.37 15.51 47.99
CA PRO A 258 10.56 14.92 48.58
C PRO A 258 11.59 14.59 47.47
N PRO A 259 12.89 14.63 47.78
CA PRO A 259 13.93 14.36 46.79
C PRO A 259 13.87 12.90 46.31
N ALA A 260 14.01 12.71 45.00
CA ALA A 260 14.09 11.38 44.40
C ALA A 260 15.34 10.64 44.87
N ALA A 261 15.21 9.37 45.23
CA ALA A 261 16.34 8.51 45.51
C ALA A 261 17.21 8.32 44.24
N PRO A 262 18.54 8.21 44.37
CA PRO A 262 19.42 8.03 43.22
C PRO A 262 19.14 6.69 42.54
N VAL A 263 18.69 6.74 41.29
CA VAL A 263 18.52 5.55 40.45
C VAL A 263 19.91 5.07 40.04
N THR A 264 20.37 3.95 40.61
CA THR A 264 21.63 3.32 40.19
C THR A 264 21.50 2.82 38.77
N ALA A 265 22.43 3.23 37.89
CA ALA A 265 22.49 2.77 36.52
C ALA A 265 22.67 1.23 36.46
N PRO A 266 22.07 0.53 35.48
CA PRO A 266 22.32 -0.89 35.28
C PRO A 266 23.80 -1.14 34.92
N PRO A 267 24.37 -2.29 35.31
CA PRO A 267 25.76 -2.62 34.99
C PRO A 267 25.95 -2.77 33.48
N PRO A 268 27.14 -2.43 32.93
CA PRO A 268 27.44 -2.60 31.52
C PRO A 268 27.45 -4.10 31.13
N PRO A 269 27.13 -4.43 29.87
CA PRO A 269 27.18 -5.81 29.38
C PRO A 269 28.62 -6.36 29.41
N PRO A 270 28.78 -7.70 29.55
CA PRO A 270 30.10 -8.33 29.53
C PRO A 270 30.81 -8.10 28.19
N ALA A 271 32.13 -7.88 28.25
CA ALA A 271 32.94 -7.65 27.06
C ALA A 271 32.96 -8.89 26.14
N LEU A 272 32.86 -8.66 24.83
CA LEU A 272 32.99 -9.72 23.82
C LEU A 272 34.42 -10.30 23.83
N PRO A 273 34.59 -11.61 23.60
CA PRO A 273 35.91 -12.21 23.46
C PRO A 273 36.63 -11.64 22.22
N PRO A 274 37.97 -11.54 22.24
CA PRO A 274 38.73 -10.95 21.14
C PRO A 274 38.57 -11.76 19.85
N THR A 275 38.20 -11.07 18.77
CA THR A 275 38.21 -11.65 17.41
C THR A 275 39.65 -11.93 17.01
N ILE A 276 39.99 -13.22 16.83
CA ILE A 276 41.26 -13.61 16.22
C ILE A 276 41.21 -13.21 14.74
N HIS A 277 41.89 -12.12 14.38
CA HIS A 277 42.21 -11.84 12.98
C HIS A 277 43.25 -12.87 12.52
N GLN A 278 42.84 -13.79 11.64
CA GLN A 278 43.75 -14.76 11.05
C GLN A 278 44.48 -14.11 9.87
N ASP A 279 45.75 -13.76 10.09
CA ASP A 279 46.61 -13.16 9.07
C ASP A 279 46.71 -14.03 7.82
N ARG A 280 46.31 -13.48 6.67
CA ARG A 280 46.37 -14.15 5.38
C ARG A 280 47.66 -13.77 4.65
N GLN A 281 48.71 -14.57 4.82
CA GLN A 281 49.95 -14.41 4.04
C GLN A 281 49.71 -14.71 2.53
N PRO A 282 50.36 -13.99 1.61
CA PRO A 282 50.29 -14.26 0.18
C PRO A 282 51.44 -15.15 -0.32
N GLY A 283 51.08 -16.21 -1.02
CA GLY A 283 51.95 -17.07 -1.83
C GLY A 283 51.08 -18.13 -2.51
N GLY A 284 51.41 -18.67 -3.69
CA GLY A 284 52.53 -18.46 -4.61
C GLY A 284 52.31 -19.40 -5.80
N TYR A 285 52.79 -19.05 -6.99
CA TYR A 285 52.44 -19.80 -8.21
C TYR A 285 52.99 -21.24 -8.23
N GLY A 286 52.15 -22.21 -8.62
CA GLY A 286 52.55 -23.60 -8.85
C GLY A 286 51.46 -24.47 -9.48
N TYR A 287 51.74 -25.02 -10.67
CA TYR A 287 50.98 -26.09 -11.34
C TYR A 287 51.86 -27.38 -11.36
N PRO A 288 51.39 -28.53 -11.89
CA PRO A 288 50.27 -29.34 -11.40
C PRO A 288 50.68 -30.82 -11.22
N GLN A 289 49.90 -31.63 -10.50
CA GLN A 289 49.92 -33.10 -10.67
C GLN A 289 48.53 -33.71 -10.56
N GLN A 290 48.23 -34.67 -11.44
CA GLN A 290 47.04 -35.52 -11.38
C GLN A 290 47.37 -36.82 -10.63
N GLN A 291 46.40 -37.39 -9.90
CA GLN A 291 46.23 -38.85 -9.70
C GLN A 291 44.75 -39.15 -9.31
N PRO A 292 44.28 -40.41 -9.37
CA PRO A 292 42.90 -40.69 -9.80
C PRO A 292 41.98 -41.34 -8.74
N GLY A 293 40.69 -41.43 -9.07
CA GLY A 293 39.83 -42.54 -8.66
C GLY A 293 38.65 -42.19 -7.74
N TYR A 294 37.72 -43.15 -7.66
CA TYR A 294 36.43 -43.13 -6.95
C TYR A 294 35.37 -42.16 -7.52
N GLY A 295 34.13 -42.57 -7.81
CA GLY A 295 33.49 -43.87 -7.61
C GLY A 295 32.09 -43.69 -7.01
N TYR A 296 31.06 -43.63 -7.86
CA TYR A 296 29.68 -43.42 -7.42
C TYR A 296 29.15 -44.62 -6.62
N PRO A 297 28.54 -44.40 -5.43
CA PRO A 297 27.76 -45.43 -4.76
C PRO A 297 26.38 -45.62 -5.45
N PRO A 298 25.89 -46.86 -5.64
CA PRO A 298 24.60 -47.11 -6.27
C PRO A 298 23.42 -46.90 -5.32
N ALA A 299 22.26 -46.53 -5.88
CA ALA A 299 21.02 -46.34 -5.15
C ALA A 299 20.42 -47.66 -4.63
N GLN A 300 19.82 -47.62 -3.43
CA GLN A 300 19.06 -48.74 -2.86
C GLN A 300 17.58 -48.67 -3.28
N PRO A 301 16.93 -49.79 -3.67
CA PRO A 301 15.48 -49.83 -3.87
C PRO A 301 14.74 -49.91 -2.53
N GLN A 302 13.82 -48.99 -2.28
CA GLN A 302 12.91 -49.09 -1.13
C GLN A 302 11.72 -50.00 -1.46
N GLN A 303 11.42 -50.94 -0.56
CA GLN A 303 10.27 -51.85 -0.67
C GLN A 303 8.98 -51.17 -0.18
N PRO A 304 7.80 -51.49 -0.74
CA PRO A 304 6.52 -51.05 -0.20
C PRO A 304 6.14 -51.85 1.07
N PRO A 305 5.49 -51.22 2.07
CA PRO A 305 5.09 -51.92 3.29
C PRO A 305 3.84 -52.81 3.09
N HIS A 306 3.84 -53.99 3.71
CA HIS A 306 2.70 -54.89 3.78
C HIS A 306 1.60 -54.37 4.72
N GLN A 307 0.33 -54.54 4.34
CA GLN A 307 -0.82 -54.42 5.25
C GLN A 307 -1.24 -55.81 5.77
N PRO A 308 -1.57 -55.95 7.06
CA PRO A 308 -2.33 -57.08 7.59
C PRO A 308 -3.73 -56.68 8.10
N GLY A 309 -4.70 -57.59 7.96
CA GLY A 309 -5.92 -57.62 8.78
C GLY A 309 -7.14 -56.88 8.23
N GLY A 310 -8.02 -57.61 7.54
CA GLY A 310 -9.36 -57.13 7.22
C GLY A 310 -10.35 -57.41 8.36
N TYR A 311 -11.29 -56.49 8.57
CA TYR A 311 -12.53 -56.72 9.30
C TYR A 311 -13.70 -56.21 8.45
N GLY A 312 -14.63 -57.10 8.12
CA GLY A 312 -15.76 -56.78 7.27
C GLY A 312 -16.96 -56.23 8.06
N TYR A 313 -17.76 -55.40 7.39
CA TYR A 313 -19.14 -55.12 7.78
C TYR A 313 -20.06 -55.34 6.55
N PRO A 314 -21.25 -55.94 6.73
CA PRO A 314 -22.10 -56.33 5.60
C PRO A 314 -22.93 -55.16 5.06
N GLN A 315 -23.21 -55.25 3.76
CA GLN A 315 -24.01 -54.30 2.98
C GLN A 315 -25.52 -54.61 3.08
N PRO A 316 -26.41 -53.63 3.35
CA PRO A 316 -27.85 -53.79 3.20
C PRO A 316 -28.30 -53.81 1.73
N ALA A 317 -29.41 -54.51 1.48
CA ALA A 317 -29.91 -54.81 0.14
C ALA A 317 -30.61 -53.63 -0.59
N ALA A 318 -30.82 -53.81 -1.90
CA ALA A 318 -31.40 -52.83 -2.80
C ALA A 318 -32.93 -52.65 -2.68
N ALA A 319 -33.40 -51.48 -3.10
CA ALA A 319 -34.79 -51.16 -3.44
C ALA A 319 -34.80 -50.29 -4.73
N PRO A 320 -35.90 -50.23 -5.50
CA PRO A 320 -35.79 -50.28 -6.96
C PRO A 320 -35.63 -48.94 -7.68
N GLY A 321 -34.99 -49.02 -8.86
CA GLY A 321 -34.64 -47.88 -9.68
C GLY A 321 -35.80 -47.18 -10.41
N TYR A 322 -35.51 -45.92 -10.75
CA TYR A 322 -36.13 -45.22 -11.87
C TYR A 322 -35.19 -45.34 -13.07
N GLY A 323 -35.71 -45.86 -14.19
CA GLY A 323 -34.93 -46.09 -15.40
C GLY A 323 -34.77 -44.83 -16.25
N TYR A 324 -33.55 -44.53 -16.66
CA TYR A 324 -33.25 -43.65 -17.80
C TYR A 324 -32.96 -44.53 -19.04
N PRO A 325 -33.54 -44.24 -20.22
CA PRO A 325 -33.24 -44.98 -21.43
C PRO A 325 -31.83 -44.63 -21.97
N PRO A 326 -31.10 -45.57 -22.58
CA PRO A 326 -29.78 -45.31 -23.14
C PRO A 326 -29.86 -44.49 -24.44
N VAL A 327 -29.04 -43.44 -24.53
CA VAL A 327 -28.88 -42.65 -25.76
C VAL A 327 -27.97 -43.40 -26.74
N GLN A 328 -28.42 -43.61 -27.97
CA GLN A 328 -27.64 -44.24 -29.03
C GLN A 328 -26.66 -43.25 -29.68
N PRO A 329 -25.46 -43.66 -30.10
CA PRO A 329 -24.56 -42.81 -30.87
C PRO A 329 -25.05 -42.70 -32.32
N GLN A 330 -25.41 -41.49 -32.76
CA GLN A 330 -25.74 -41.21 -34.17
C GLN A 330 -24.52 -40.72 -34.96
N ALA A 331 -24.39 -41.27 -36.18
CA ALA A 331 -23.39 -40.89 -37.17
C ALA A 331 -23.73 -39.52 -37.82
N PRO A 332 -22.75 -38.82 -38.44
CA PRO A 332 -22.91 -37.41 -38.79
C PRO A 332 -23.82 -37.19 -40.00
N GLN A 333 -24.76 -36.24 -39.89
CA GLN A 333 -25.50 -35.72 -41.04
C GLN A 333 -24.76 -34.58 -41.73
N GLN A 334 -24.92 -34.52 -43.05
CA GLN A 334 -24.30 -33.51 -43.91
C GLN A 334 -25.11 -32.21 -43.90
N GLY A 335 -24.43 -31.11 -44.23
CA GLY A 335 -24.86 -29.75 -43.96
C GLY A 335 -26.19 -29.30 -44.57
N HIS A 336 -26.83 -28.35 -43.87
CA HIS A 336 -27.44 -27.19 -44.50
C HIS A 336 -26.93 -25.93 -43.77
N GLY A 337 -26.40 -24.98 -44.54
CA GLY A 337 -25.76 -23.80 -43.98
C GLY A 337 -26.75 -22.68 -43.65
N TYR A 338 -26.52 -22.01 -42.52
CA TYR A 338 -26.95 -20.64 -42.29
C TYR A 338 -25.72 -19.85 -41.86
N GLY A 339 -25.28 -18.96 -42.75
CA GLY A 339 -24.07 -18.17 -42.54
C GLY A 339 -24.34 -16.94 -41.68
N TYR A 340 -23.57 -16.77 -40.62
CA TYR A 340 -23.37 -15.46 -40.01
C TYR A 340 -22.19 -14.75 -40.71
N PRO A 341 -22.28 -13.45 -41.02
CA PRO A 341 -21.14 -12.72 -41.55
C PRO A 341 -20.07 -12.60 -40.46
N GLN A 342 -18.92 -13.24 -40.69
CA GLN A 342 -17.70 -13.00 -39.91
C GLN A 342 -17.31 -11.53 -40.02
N GLN A 343 -17.11 -10.85 -38.89
CA GLN A 343 -16.43 -9.55 -38.91
C GLN A 343 -14.96 -9.76 -39.31
N PRO A 344 -14.37 -8.88 -40.14
CA PRO A 344 -12.97 -9.01 -40.52
C PRO A 344 -12.07 -8.79 -39.29
N VAL A 345 -11.30 -9.82 -38.94
CA VAL A 345 -10.26 -9.73 -37.91
C VAL A 345 -9.22 -8.69 -38.35
N PRO A 346 -8.85 -7.70 -37.51
CA PRO A 346 -7.75 -6.80 -37.83
C PRO A 346 -6.46 -7.60 -37.99
N GLN A 347 -5.85 -7.54 -39.18
CA GLN A 347 -4.51 -8.10 -39.36
C GLN A 347 -3.52 -7.28 -38.52
N PRO A 348 -2.60 -7.91 -37.76
CA PRO A 348 -1.46 -7.18 -37.22
C PRO A 348 -0.66 -6.59 -38.38
N PRO A 349 -0.09 -5.37 -38.24
CA PRO A 349 0.64 -4.74 -39.32
C PRO A 349 1.81 -5.62 -39.75
N GLN A 350 1.87 -5.94 -41.05
CA GLN A 350 3.02 -6.64 -41.62
C GLN A 350 4.26 -5.78 -41.39
N GLN A 351 5.24 -6.34 -40.67
CA GLN A 351 6.54 -5.69 -40.53
C GLN A 351 7.16 -5.57 -41.92
N GLN A 352 7.30 -4.34 -42.41
CA GLN A 352 8.11 -4.08 -43.59
C GLN A 352 9.53 -4.62 -43.31
N PRO A 353 10.15 -5.36 -44.24
CA PRO A 353 11.54 -5.78 -44.06
C PRO A 353 12.40 -4.53 -43.95
N GLN A 354 13.05 -4.36 -42.79
CA GLN A 354 13.97 -3.26 -42.57
C GLN A 354 15.06 -3.28 -43.65
N PRO A 355 15.41 -2.14 -44.26
CA PRO A 355 16.61 -2.08 -45.10
C PRO A 355 17.82 -2.44 -44.24
N GLN A 356 18.60 -3.41 -44.70
CA GLN A 356 19.81 -3.85 -44.00
C GLN A 356 20.73 -2.65 -43.74
N PRO A 357 21.34 -2.50 -42.54
CA PRO A 357 22.37 -1.51 -42.34
C PRO A 357 23.53 -1.80 -43.29
N ALA A 358 23.90 -0.80 -44.09
CA ALA A 358 25.00 -0.93 -45.04
C ALA A 358 26.28 -1.32 -44.30
N GLN A 359 26.98 -2.34 -44.82
CA GLN A 359 28.26 -2.79 -44.28
C GLN A 359 29.27 -1.63 -44.35
N GLN A 360 29.61 -1.06 -43.19
CA GLN A 360 30.66 -0.06 -43.11
C GLN A 360 32.00 -0.74 -43.39
N GLN A 361 32.63 -0.35 -44.49
CA GLN A 361 34.01 -0.73 -44.79
C GLN A 361 34.93 -0.24 -43.66
N PRO A 362 35.95 -1.02 -43.24
CA PRO A 362 36.93 -0.54 -42.29
C PRO A 362 37.77 0.59 -42.93
N GLN A 363 37.44 1.83 -42.62
CA GLN A 363 38.29 2.97 -42.96
C GLN A 363 39.60 2.89 -42.17
N GLN A 364 40.69 3.19 -42.86
CA GLN A 364 42.05 3.05 -42.34
C GLN A 364 42.27 4.03 -41.19
N GLN A 365 42.70 3.53 -40.03
CA GLN A 365 43.08 4.37 -38.90
C GLN A 365 44.36 5.16 -39.24
N SER A 366 44.20 6.43 -39.63
CA SER A 366 45.28 7.42 -39.58
C SER A 366 45.68 7.62 -38.11
N GLY A 367 46.92 7.28 -37.77
CA GLY A 367 47.39 7.23 -36.40
C GLY A 367 47.45 8.59 -35.67
N PRO A 368 47.49 8.59 -34.33
CA PRO A 368 47.63 9.81 -33.54
C PRO A 368 49.03 10.44 -33.71
N PRO A 369 49.15 11.78 -33.59
CA PRO A 369 50.43 12.46 -33.72
C PRO A 369 51.40 12.11 -32.58
N PHE A 370 52.68 12.04 -32.94
CA PHE A 370 53.81 11.66 -32.10
C PHE A 370 54.02 12.67 -30.95
N ALA A 371 53.64 12.31 -29.73
CA ALA A 371 53.93 13.11 -28.54
C ALA A 371 55.36 12.80 -28.04
N LEU A 372 56.24 13.80 -28.05
CA LEU A 372 57.59 13.71 -27.49
C LEU A 372 57.52 13.60 -25.96
N PRO A 373 58.30 12.71 -25.31
CA PRO A 373 58.32 12.60 -23.86
C PRO A 373 59.09 13.78 -23.23
N PRO A 374 58.63 14.36 -22.10
CA PRO A 374 59.46 15.25 -21.30
C PRO A 374 60.63 14.45 -20.70
N GLN A 375 61.84 14.97 -20.85
CA GLN A 375 63.05 14.31 -20.37
C GLN A 375 63.14 14.34 -18.83
N GLY A 376 63.82 13.33 -18.29
CA GLY A 376 64.15 13.21 -16.87
C GLY A 376 65.17 14.28 -16.39
N PRO A 377 65.52 14.23 -15.09
CA PRO A 377 66.08 15.37 -14.38
C PRO A 377 67.59 15.53 -14.57
N GLN A 378 68.11 16.77 -14.55
CA GLN A 378 69.32 17.12 -13.78
C GLN A 378 69.75 18.61 -13.75
N PHE A 379 70.37 18.97 -12.62
CA PHE A 379 71.27 20.10 -12.30
C PHE A 379 70.77 21.57 -12.23
N GLN A 380 70.88 22.10 -11.01
CA GLN A 380 71.06 23.52 -10.68
C GLN A 380 72.41 24.03 -11.20
N PRO A 381 72.55 25.36 -11.41
CA PRO A 381 73.61 26.04 -10.67
C PRO A 381 73.26 27.46 -10.17
N ARG A 382 73.63 27.71 -8.91
CA ARG A 382 73.91 29.00 -8.23
C ARG A 382 72.84 30.10 -8.23
#